data_AF-A0A4R7LN17-F1
#
_entry.id   AF-A0A4R7LN17-F1
#
_cell.length_a   1.000
_cell.length_b   1.000
_cell.length_c   1.000
_cell.angle_alpha   90.00
_cell.angle_beta   90.00
_cell.angle_gamma   90.00
#
_symmetry.space_group_name_H-M   'P 1'
#
loop_
_entity.id
_entity.type
_entity.pdbx_description
1 polymer ?
#
loop_
_entity_poly.entity_id
_entity_poly.type
_entity_poly.pdbx_seq_one_letter_code
_entity_poly.pdbx_strand_id
1 'polypeptide(L)'
;MTKLPIALALLVSSAGSVCAAPLGGDWCMNGETMHLDSENLYFNEHTICEAQATPIMLDAQDRWQSDVACRNVYAVDTAEGGMVGVHEIIVEGLTHMTLHGAADGTLILGTNLDNEETHYLPCDG
;
A
#
# COMPACT_ATOMS: atom_id res chain seq x y z
N MET A 1 -23.86 34.75 53.89
CA MET A 1 -23.28 35.16 52.58
C MET A 1 -22.36 34.04 52.11
N THR A 2 -22.86 33.15 51.27
CA THR A 2 -22.21 31.93 50.82
C THR A 2 -21.46 32.17 49.49
N LYS A 3 -20.19 31.77 49.43
CA LYS A 3 -19.30 31.89 48.26
C LYS A 3 -19.55 30.73 47.29
N LEU A 4 -19.74 31.01 46.00
CA LEU A 4 -19.74 30.00 44.93
C LEU A 4 -18.30 29.72 44.44
N PRO A 5 -17.90 28.46 44.25
CA PRO A 5 -16.68 28.14 43.51
C PRO A 5 -16.97 28.12 42.00
N ILE A 6 -16.20 28.89 41.23
CA ILE A 6 -16.15 28.82 39.77
C ILE A 6 -15.30 27.59 39.43
N ALA A 7 -15.94 26.56 38.86
CA ALA A 7 -15.25 25.41 38.30
C ALA A 7 -14.77 25.77 36.89
N LEU A 8 -13.44 25.83 36.73
CA LEU A 8 -12.79 26.02 35.44
C LEU A 8 -12.75 24.66 34.72
N ALA A 9 -13.61 24.47 33.72
CA ALA A 9 -13.55 23.29 32.85
C ALA A 9 -12.39 23.48 31.85
N LEU A 10 -11.29 22.75 32.06
CA LEU A 10 -10.26 22.60 31.03
C LEU A 10 -10.82 21.73 29.90
N LEU A 11 -11.02 22.34 28.73
CA LEU A 11 -11.17 21.62 27.47
C LEU A 11 -9.83 20.94 27.16
N VAL A 12 -9.76 19.64 27.40
CA VAL A 12 -8.65 18.81 26.93
C VAL A 12 -8.84 18.66 25.43
N SER A 13 -8.06 19.41 24.65
CA SER A 13 -7.92 19.16 23.21
C SER A 13 -7.21 17.81 23.05
N SER A 14 -7.98 16.76 22.79
CA SER A 14 -7.44 15.52 22.25
C SER A 14 -6.98 15.81 20.82
N ALA A 15 -5.74 16.27 20.68
CA ALA A 15 -4.99 16.08 19.45
C ALA A 15 -4.84 14.57 19.30
N GLY A 16 -5.82 13.94 18.64
CA GLY A 16 -5.71 12.55 18.27
C GLY A 16 -4.49 12.42 17.39
N SER A 17 -3.47 11.71 17.87
CA SER A 17 -2.49 11.12 16.98
C SER A 17 -3.27 10.27 15.99
N VAL A 18 -3.46 10.81 14.78
CA VAL A 18 -3.90 10.00 13.65
C VAL A 18 -2.73 9.07 13.41
N CYS A 19 -2.76 7.88 14.01
CA CYS A 19 -1.86 6.82 13.63
C CYS A 19 -2.09 6.64 12.13
N ALA A 20 -1.10 7.00 11.32
CA ALA A 20 -1.06 6.60 9.92
C ALA A 20 -1.32 5.08 9.92
N ALA A 21 -2.44 4.67 9.34
CA ALA A 21 -2.68 3.25 9.16
C ALA A 21 -1.52 2.74 8.30
N PRO A 22 -0.79 1.70 8.70
CA PRO A 22 0.17 1.09 7.80
C PRO A 22 -0.59 0.71 6.53
N LEU A 23 -0.09 1.13 5.37
CA LEU A 23 -0.67 0.79 4.06
C LEU A 23 -0.71 -0.72 3.81
N GLY A 24 0.01 -1.50 4.63
CA GLY A 24 0.09 -2.94 4.51
C GLY A 24 -1.28 -3.61 4.59
N GLY A 25 -1.53 -4.51 3.66
CA GLY A 25 -2.82 -5.17 3.47
C GLY A 25 -3.15 -5.40 2.00
N ASP A 26 -4.36 -5.89 1.76
CA ASP A 26 -4.87 -6.21 0.44
C ASP A 26 -5.77 -5.09 -0.09
N TRP A 27 -5.51 -4.69 -1.33
CA TRP A 27 -6.17 -3.61 -2.06
C TRP A 27 -6.72 -4.15 -3.37
N CYS A 28 -8.01 -3.97 -3.64
CA CYS A 28 -8.74 -4.60 -4.73
C CYS A 28 -9.25 -3.60 -5.76
N MET A 29 -9.20 -3.99 -7.04
CA MET A 29 -9.71 -3.20 -8.18
C MET A 29 -10.15 -4.14 -9.31
N ASN A 30 -11.43 -4.13 -9.71
CA ASN A 30 -11.95 -4.89 -10.85
C ASN A 30 -11.57 -6.39 -10.91
N GLY A 31 -11.44 -7.06 -9.75
CA GLY A 31 -11.03 -8.46 -9.65
C GLY A 31 -9.52 -8.69 -9.62
N GLU A 32 -8.74 -7.62 -9.64
CA GLU A 32 -7.31 -7.60 -9.37
C GLU A 32 -7.04 -7.27 -7.89
N THR A 33 -5.96 -7.81 -7.35
CA THR A 33 -5.51 -7.59 -5.97
C THR A 33 -4.07 -7.13 -5.96
N MET A 34 -3.82 -6.04 -5.23
CA MET A 34 -2.51 -5.58 -4.81
C MET A 34 -2.32 -5.87 -3.32
N HIS A 35 -1.33 -6.67 -2.97
CA HIS A 35 -0.90 -6.83 -1.57
C HIS A 35 0.29 -5.89 -1.32
N LEU A 36 0.24 -5.15 -0.23
CA LEU A 36 1.33 -4.30 0.25
C LEU A 36 1.88 -4.85 1.55
N ASP A 37 3.20 -4.93 1.66
CA ASP A 37 3.90 -5.05 2.93
C ASP A 37 4.83 -3.84 3.14
N SER A 38 5.74 -3.91 4.12
CA SER A 38 6.64 -2.80 4.41
C SER A 38 7.69 -2.54 3.32
N GLU A 39 7.98 -3.50 2.44
CA GLU A 39 9.11 -3.47 1.50
C GLU A 39 8.71 -3.73 0.05
N ASN A 40 7.60 -4.43 -0.18
CA ASN A 40 7.21 -4.97 -1.47
C ASN A 40 5.75 -4.65 -1.82
N LEU A 41 5.52 -4.55 -3.12
CA LEU A 41 4.20 -4.54 -3.74
C LEU A 41 4.02 -5.85 -4.51
N TYR A 42 2.90 -6.52 -4.31
CA TYR A 42 2.55 -7.76 -5.01
C TYR A 42 1.28 -7.53 -5.80
N PHE A 43 1.26 -7.92 -7.08
CA PHE A 43 0.08 -7.78 -7.93
C PHE A 43 -0.37 -9.14 -8.48
N ASN A 44 -1.65 -9.47 -8.30
CA ASN A 44 -2.35 -10.61 -8.91
C ASN A 44 -1.61 -11.95 -8.78
N GLU A 45 -0.94 -12.20 -7.65
CA GLU A 45 -0.11 -13.40 -7.34
C GLU A 45 1.10 -13.64 -8.27
N HIS A 46 1.25 -12.84 -9.32
CA HIS A 46 2.18 -13.11 -10.41
C HIS A 46 3.23 -12.02 -10.61
N THR A 47 3.13 -10.88 -9.92
CA THR A 47 4.14 -9.82 -10.00
C THR A 47 4.57 -9.40 -8.61
N ILE A 48 5.88 -9.28 -8.39
CA ILE A 48 6.47 -8.76 -7.16
C ILE A 48 7.36 -7.58 -7.53
N CYS A 49 7.16 -6.44 -6.88
CA CYS A 49 7.95 -5.23 -7.05
C CYS A 49 8.60 -4.85 -5.73
N GLU A 50 9.93 -4.86 -5.69
CA GLU A 50 10.73 -4.46 -4.54
C GLU A 50 10.97 -2.94 -4.57
N ALA A 51 10.62 -2.26 -3.47
CA ALA A 51 10.76 -0.81 -3.37
C ALA A 51 12.15 -0.39 -2.86
N GLN A 52 12.71 0.67 -3.45
CA GLN A 52 13.93 1.27 -2.93
C GLN A 52 13.69 2.14 -1.68
N ALA A 53 12.50 2.74 -1.58
CA ALA A 53 12.08 3.59 -0.47
C ALA A 53 11.20 2.78 0.48
N THR A 54 11.83 2.28 1.54
CA THR A 54 11.17 1.51 2.59
C THR A 54 11.23 2.27 3.95
N PRO A 55 10.24 2.06 4.83
CA PRO A 55 9.04 1.26 4.60
C PRO A 55 8.03 1.95 3.67
N ILE A 56 7.19 1.19 2.98
CA ILE A 56 6.08 1.70 2.17
C ILE A 56 5.04 2.34 3.09
N MET A 57 5.14 3.65 3.28
CA MET A 57 4.26 4.46 4.13
C MET A 57 3.99 5.80 3.47
N LEU A 58 2.77 6.30 3.61
CA LEU A 58 2.44 7.66 3.16
C LEU A 58 3.14 8.70 4.04
N ASP A 59 3.65 9.75 3.39
CA ASP A 59 4.24 10.92 4.03
C ASP A 59 3.16 11.86 4.60
N ALA A 60 3.58 13.02 5.11
CA ALA A 60 2.66 14.03 5.65
C ALA A 60 1.77 14.70 4.59
N GLN A 61 1.95 14.37 3.31
CA GLN A 61 1.15 14.80 2.18
C GLN A 61 0.31 13.65 1.60
N ASP A 62 0.11 12.57 2.38
CA ASP A 62 -0.62 11.37 1.97
C ASP A 62 -0.04 10.72 0.70
N ARG A 63 1.29 10.74 0.55
CA ARG A 63 1.98 10.22 -0.63
C ARG A 63 3.14 9.30 -0.28
N TRP A 64 3.34 8.26 -1.08
CA TRP A 64 4.57 7.49 -1.14
C TRP A 64 5.06 7.46 -2.59
N GLN A 65 6.38 7.47 -2.80
CA GLN A 65 6.97 7.42 -4.12
C GLN A 65 8.29 6.65 -4.08
N SER A 66 8.52 5.81 -5.07
CA SER A 66 9.76 5.04 -5.17
C SER A 66 10.02 4.54 -6.58
N ASP A 67 11.29 4.32 -6.89
CA ASP A 67 11.65 3.43 -7.98
C ASP A 67 11.53 1.99 -7.48
N VAL A 68 10.89 1.13 -8.27
CA VAL A 68 10.69 -0.28 -7.94
C VAL A 68 11.30 -1.19 -9.00
N ALA A 69 11.83 -2.32 -8.55
CA ALA A 69 12.32 -3.40 -9.42
C ALA A 69 11.30 -4.53 -9.40
N CYS A 70 10.69 -4.83 -10.55
CA CYS A 70 9.63 -5.83 -10.65
C CYS A 70 10.12 -7.14 -11.26
N ARG A 71 9.50 -8.24 -10.84
CA ARG A 71 9.65 -9.57 -11.45
C ARG A 71 8.31 -10.28 -11.52
N ASN A 72 8.12 -11.02 -12.60
CA ASN A 72 6.97 -11.88 -12.78
C ASN A 72 7.27 -13.28 -12.23
N VAL A 73 6.38 -13.83 -11.43
CA VAL A 73 6.52 -15.10 -10.74
C VAL A 73 5.45 -16.06 -11.24
N TYR A 74 5.89 -17.20 -11.77
CA TYR A 74 5.02 -18.23 -12.33
C TYR A 74 5.26 -19.56 -11.63
N ALA A 75 4.18 -20.19 -11.18
CA ALA A 75 4.19 -21.60 -10.81
C ALA A 75 4.22 -22.45 -12.09
N VAL A 76 5.22 -23.32 -12.22
CA VAL A 76 5.31 -24.30 -13.30
C VAL A 76 5.19 -25.71 -12.71
N ASP A 77 4.22 -26.46 -13.21
CA ASP A 77 4.09 -27.88 -12.86
C ASP A 77 5.24 -28.63 -13.53
N THR A 78 6.09 -29.26 -12.72
CA THR A 78 7.19 -30.07 -13.25
C THR A 78 6.70 -31.50 -13.42
N ALA A 79 6.91 -32.05 -14.63
CA ALA A 79 6.26 -33.26 -15.13
C ALA A 79 6.58 -34.59 -14.38
N GLU A 80 7.22 -34.55 -13.21
CA GLU A 80 7.47 -35.74 -12.40
C GLU A 80 7.26 -35.43 -10.91
N GLY A 81 6.11 -35.87 -10.36
CA GLY A 81 5.92 -36.01 -8.91
C GLY A 81 5.11 -34.92 -8.20
N GLY A 82 4.46 -34.00 -8.91
CA GLY A 82 3.60 -32.96 -8.31
C GLY A 82 4.38 -31.86 -7.59
N MET A 83 5.65 -31.69 -7.93
CA MET A 83 6.48 -30.59 -7.43
C MET A 83 6.20 -29.34 -8.29
N VAL A 84 5.72 -28.28 -7.64
CA VAL A 84 5.57 -26.96 -8.28
C VAL A 84 6.92 -26.25 -8.24
N GLY A 85 7.50 -26.01 -9.42
CA GLY A 85 8.64 -25.12 -9.57
C GLY A 85 8.18 -23.67 -9.61
N VAL A 86 9.00 -22.76 -9.09
CA VAL A 86 8.78 -21.30 -9.24
C VAL A 86 9.75 -20.79 -10.29
N HIS A 87 9.23 -20.14 -11.32
CA HIS A 87 10.01 -19.47 -12.34
C HIS A 87 9.84 -17.96 -12.23
N GLU A 88 10.95 -17.24 -12.12
CA GLU A 88 10.96 -15.78 -12.03
C GLU A 88 11.53 -15.17 -13.30
N ILE A 89 10.82 -14.19 -13.87
CA ILE A 89 11.25 -13.40 -15.03
C ILE A 89 11.40 -11.95 -14.58
N ILE A 90 12.62 -11.43 -14.64
CA ILE A 90 12.90 -10.03 -14.28
C ILE A 90 12.29 -9.10 -15.32
N VAL A 91 11.59 -8.06 -14.87
CA VAL A 91 11.18 -6.94 -15.72
C VAL A 91 12.37 -5.98 -15.83
N GLU A 92 12.84 -5.73 -17.04
CA GLU A 92 14.02 -4.88 -17.23
C GLU A 92 13.72 -3.41 -16.88
N GLY A 93 14.65 -2.79 -16.15
CA GLY A 93 14.57 -1.39 -15.75
C GLY A 93 13.92 -1.18 -14.38
N LEU A 94 13.69 0.09 -14.05
CA LEU A 94 12.97 0.49 -12.85
C LEU A 94 11.70 1.21 -13.25
N THR A 95 10.62 0.91 -12.55
CA THR A 95 9.35 1.63 -12.68
C THR A 95 9.26 2.63 -11.55
N HIS A 96 8.99 3.90 -11.86
CA HIS A 96 8.71 4.88 -10.83
C HIS A 96 7.24 4.76 -10.45
N MET A 97 6.96 4.44 -9.20
CA MET A 97 5.61 4.29 -8.66
C MET A 97 5.31 5.39 -7.66
N THR A 98 4.05 5.83 -7.64
CA THR A 98 3.53 6.75 -6.63
C THR A 98 2.23 6.18 -6.08
N LEU A 99 2.08 6.18 -4.75
CA LEU A 99 0.86 5.85 -4.05
C LEU A 99 0.31 7.11 -3.37
N HIS A 100 -1.00 7.32 -3.46
CA HIS A 100 -1.70 8.42 -2.80
C HIS A 100 -2.94 7.93 -2.08
N GLY A 101 -3.11 8.33 -0.83
CA GLY A 101 -4.37 8.14 -0.11
C GLY A 101 -5.41 9.16 -0.56
N ALA A 102 -6.64 8.73 -0.79
CA ALA A 102 -7.79 9.59 -1.06
C ALA A 102 -8.73 9.68 0.16
N ALA A 103 -9.50 10.77 0.24
CA ALA A 103 -10.38 11.04 1.38
C ALA A 103 -11.52 10.01 1.55
N ASP A 104 -11.85 9.26 0.51
CA ASP A 104 -12.85 8.19 0.53
C ASP A 104 -12.27 6.83 0.93
N GLY A 105 -10.99 6.76 1.28
CA GLY A 105 -10.29 5.53 1.64
C GLY A 105 -9.71 4.77 0.45
N THR A 106 -9.79 5.31 -0.78
CA THR A 106 -9.14 4.75 -1.95
C THR A 106 -7.63 4.95 -1.87
N LEU A 107 -6.86 3.96 -2.33
CA LEU A 107 -5.44 4.06 -2.61
C LEU A 107 -5.24 4.18 -4.12
N ILE A 108 -4.60 5.27 -4.54
CA ILE A 108 -4.37 5.59 -5.95
C ILE A 108 -2.92 5.24 -6.29
N LEU A 109 -2.71 4.38 -7.27
CA LEU A 109 -1.40 4.01 -7.81
C LEU A 109 -1.19 4.71 -9.16
N GLY A 110 -0.10 5.46 -9.27
CA GLY A 110 0.42 5.97 -10.54
C GLY A 110 1.77 5.35 -10.86
N THR A 111 2.09 5.28 -12.16
CA THR A 111 3.43 4.87 -12.63
C THR A 111 3.98 5.87 -13.64
N ASN A 112 5.28 5.82 -13.95
CA ASN A 112 5.85 6.58 -15.07
C ASN A 112 5.64 5.92 -16.44
N LEU A 113 5.12 4.68 -16.48
CA LEU A 113 4.90 3.93 -17.72
C LEU A 113 3.51 4.19 -18.29
N ASP A 114 2.55 4.50 -17.42
CA ASP A 114 1.18 4.80 -17.76
C ASP A 114 0.78 6.17 -17.21
N ASN A 115 0.06 6.96 -17.99
CA ASN A 115 -0.51 8.23 -17.52
C ASN A 115 -1.86 8.01 -16.81
N GLU A 116 -2.38 6.79 -16.82
CA GLU A 116 -3.59 6.43 -16.09
C GLU A 116 -3.25 6.11 -14.62
N GLU A 117 -4.11 6.61 -13.73
CA GLU A 117 -4.07 6.29 -12.31
C GLU A 117 -5.00 5.10 -12.04
N THR A 118 -4.52 4.15 -11.25
CA THR A 118 -5.28 2.96 -10.85
C THR A 118 -5.79 3.14 -9.43
N HIS A 119 -7.10 2.96 -9.24
CA HIS A 119 -7.78 3.19 -7.98
C HIS A 119 -8.11 1.87 -7.29
N TYR A 120 -7.55 1.64 -6.12
CA TYR A 120 -7.82 0.47 -5.30
C TYR A 120 -8.62 0.81 -4.06
N LEU A 121 -9.57 -0.05 -3.71
CA LEU A 121 -10.26 -0.02 -2.42
C LEU A 121 -9.66 -1.09 -1.51
N PRO A 122 -9.79 -0.99 -0.19
CA PRO A 122 -9.50 -2.13 0.69
C PRO A 122 -10.32 -3.35 0.22
N CYS A 123 -9.70 -4.52 0.13
CA CYS A 123 -10.44 -5.74 -0.20
C CYS A 123 -11.47 -6.04 0.90
N ASP A 124 -12.68 -6.45 0.51
CA ASP A 124 -13.69 -6.94 1.46
C ASP A 124 -13.18 -8.25 2.09
N GLY A 125 -12.91 -8.22 3.39
CA GLY A 125 -12.46 -9.39 4.17
C GLY A 125 -13.54 -10.41 4.48
#